data_AF-A0A536XNM7-F1
#
_entry.id   AF-A0A536XNM7-F1
#
_cell.length_a   1.000
_cell.length_b   1.000
_cell.length_c   1.000
_cell.angle_alpha   90.00
_cell.angle_beta   90.00
_cell.angle_gamma   90.00
#
_symmetry.space_group_name_H-M   'P 1'
#
loop_
_entity.id
_entity.type
_entity.pdbx_description
1 polymer ?
#
loop_
_entity_poly.entity_id
_entity_poly.type
_entity_poly.pdbx_seq_one_letter_code
_entity_poly.pdbx_strand_id
1 'polypeptide(L)' 'MKHRIDPEGRRLPIKLDSTSNGEFAPVPLWPANLEANRLAHEFASSFSKKTNLTRRSFLVST' A
#
# COMPACT_ATOMS: atom_id res chain seq x y z
N MET A 1 18.36 11.22 3.47
CA MET A 1 17.01 10.67 3.70
C MET A 1 17.01 9.20 3.32
N LYS A 2 16.77 8.27 4.27
CA LYS A 2 16.91 6.80 4.07
C LYS A 2 16.01 6.22 2.96
N HIS A 3 14.89 6.87 2.65
CA HIS A 3 13.95 6.44 1.61
C HIS A 3 13.71 7.59 0.61
N ARG A 4 14.26 7.47 -0.60
CA ARG A 4 14.09 8.48 -1.69
C ARG A 4 12.71 8.40 -2.36
N ILE A 5 12.15 7.20 -2.46
CA ILE A 5 10.83 6.96 -3.07
C ILE A 5 9.85 6.68 -1.94
N ASP A 6 8.71 7.36 -1.99
CA ASP A 6 7.63 7.26 -1.00
C ASP A 6 8.14 7.45 0.44
N PRO A 7 8.72 8.63 0.76
CA PRO A 7 9.35 8.88 2.06
C PRO A 7 8.37 8.72 3.23
N GLU A 8 7.09 8.95 2.99
CA GLU A 8 6.02 8.83 3.99
C GLU A 8 5.41 7.43 4.08
N GLY A 9 5.72 6.51 3.17
CA GLY A 9 5.15 5.16 3.15
C GLY A 9 3.66 5.14 2.81
N ARG A 10 3.20 6.06 1.97
CA ARG A 10 1.78 6.15 1.56
C ARG A 10 1.39 5.01 0.62
N ARG A 11 2.35 4.39 -0.07
CA ARG A 11 2.08 3.28 -0.99
C ARG A 11 2.18 1.94 -0.27
N LEU A 12 1.29 1.02 -0.64
CA LEU A 12 1.41 -0.37 -0.22
C LEU A 12 2.53 -1.08 -1.00
N PRO A 13 3.22 -2.08 -0.41
CA PRO A 13 4.24 -2.86 -1.11
C PRO A 13 3.67 -3.68 -2.27
N ILE A 14 2.43 -4.14 -2.14
CA ILE A 14 1.68 -4.86 -3.18
C ILE A 14 0.64 -3.90 -3.74
N LYS A 15 0.62 -3.75 -5.07
CA LYS A 15 -0.39 -2.96 -5.77
C LYS A 15 -1.54 -3.87 -6.17
N LEU A 16 -2.75 -3.50 -5.77
CA LEU A 16 -3.97 -4.18 -6.16
C LEU A 16 -4.94 -3.13 -6.67
N ASP A 17 -4.76 -2.77 -7.95
CA ASP A 17 -5.48 -1.68 -8.60
C ASP A 17 -6.16 -2.20 -9.86
N SER A 18 -7.26 -1.54 -10.25
CA SER A 18 -7.80 -1.71 -11.59
C SER A 18 -6.77 -1.18 -12.58
N THR A 19 -6.33 -2.03 -13.51
CA THR A 19 -5.25 -1.70 -14.45
C THR A 19 -5.67 -1.96 -15.89
N SER A 20 -5.04 -1.24 -16.80
CA SER A 20 -5.20 -1.34 -18.24
C SER A 20 -3.84 -1.15 -18.90
N ASN A 21 -3.61 -1.87 -20.01
CA ASN A 21 -2.44 -1.70 -20.87
C ASN A 21 -2.68 -0.64 -21.98
N GLY A 22 -3.79 0.10 -21.94
CA GLY A 22 -4.20 1.06 -22.97
C GLY A 22 -4.99 0.47 -24.13
N GLU A 23 -5.01 -0.86 -24.27
CA GLU A 23 -5.79 -1.57 -25.30
C GLU A 23 -7.18 -1.98 -24.79
N PHE A 24 -7.33 -2.18 -23.47
CA PHE A 24 -8.58 -2.61 -22.83
C PHE A 24 -9.02 -1.65 -21.73
N ALA A 25 -10.32 -1.51 -21.48
CA ALA A 25 -10.80 -0.74 -20.34
C ALA A 25 -10.37 -1.40 -19.01
N PRO A 26 -9.99 -0.62 -17.97
CA PRO A 26 -9.69 -1.17 -16.66
C PRO A 26 -10.88 -1.93 -16.08
N VAL A 27 -10.65 -3.16 -15.63
CA VAL A 27 -11.69 -3.99 -14.99
C VAL A 27 -11.85 -3.55 -13.53
N PRO A 28 -13.06 -3.25 -13.04
CA PRO A 28 -13.28 -2.90 -11.65
C PRO A 28 -12.76 -3.97 -10.70
N LEU A 29 -12.16 -3.54 -9.59
CA LEU A 29 -11.78 -4.47 -8.53
C LEU A 29 -13.01 -5.10 -7.90
N TRP A 30 -12.89 -6.38 -7.54
CA TRP A 30 -13.92 -7.05 -6.76
C TRP A 30 -14.04 -6.40 -5.37
N PRO A 31 -15.22 -6.38 -4.74
CA PRO A 31 -15.42 -5.76 -3.43
C PRO A 31 -14.42 -6.20 -2.36
N ALA A 32 -14.05 -7.49 -2.36
CA ALA A 32 -13.06 -8.04 -1.44
C ALA A 32 -11.66 -7.38 -1.61
N ASN A 33 -11.27 -7.03 -2.83
CA ASN A 33 -9.98 -6.39 -3.11
C ASN A 33 -9.94 -4.94 -2.63
N LEU A 34 -11.06 -4.22 -2.77
CA LEU A 34 -11.20 -2.87 -2.23
C LEU A 34 -11.07 -2.87 -0.72
N GLU A 35 -11.73 -3.83 -0.07
CA GLU A 35 -11.66 -3.99 1.38
C GLU A 35 -10.27 -4.41 1.85
N ALA A 36 -9.60 -5.31 1.13
CA ALA A 36 -8.22 -5.70 1.41
C ALA A 36 -7.27 -4.50 1.35
N ASN A 37 -7.41 -3.60 0.35
CA ASN A 37 -6.61 -2.37 0.28
C ASN A 37 -6.85 -1.46 1.47
N ARG A 38 -8.12 -1.24 1.85
CA ARG A 38 -8.49 -0.43 3.02
C ARG A 38 -7.84 -0.97 4.30
N LEU A 39 -8.02 -2.27 4.56
CA LEU A 39 -7.45 -2.95 5.73
C LEU A 39 -5.93 -2.89 5.75
N ALA A 40 -5.27 -3.12 4.60
CA ALA A 40 -3.82 -3.04 4.49
C ALA A 40 -3.29 -1.63 4.85
N HIS A 41 -3.98 -0.58 4.42
CA HIS A 41 -3.63 0.79 4.80
C HIS A 41 -3.79 1.03 6.30
N GLU A 42 -4.91 0.62 6.89
CA GLU A 42 -5.20 0.79 8.32
C GLU A 42 -4.21 0.04 9.20
N PHE A 43 -3.92 -1.20 8.85
CA PHE A 43 -2.98 -2.05 9.59
C PHE A 43 -1.57 -1.50 9.51
N ALA A 44 -1.10 -1.10 8.33
CA ALA A 44 0.22 -0.49 8.20
C ALA A 44 0.37 0.79 9.05
N SER A 45 -0.69 1.58 9.25
CA SER A 45 -0.65 2.80 10.07
C SER A 45 -0.65 2.46 11.56
N SER A 46 -1.44 1.46 11.94
CA SER A 46 -1.62 1.05 13.33
C SER A 46 -0.38 0.31 13.84
N PHE A 47 0.15 -0.62 13.05
CA PHE A 47 1.27 -1.47 13.45
C PHE A 47 2.62 -0.76 13.35
N SER A 48 2.81 0.20 12.42
CA SER A 48 4.05 1.00 12.42
C SER A 48 4.23 1.78 13.73
N LYS A 49 3.14 2.32 14.28
CA LYS A 49 3.14 3.00 15.57
C LYS A 49 3.47 2.05 16.72
N LYS A 50 2.88 0.85 16.71
CA LYS A 50 3.14 -0.19 17.74
C LYS A 50 4.59 -0.67 17.77
N THR A 51 5.29 -0.62 16.63
CA THR A 51 6.71 -1.04 16.54
C THR A 51 7.70 0.13 16.64
N ASN A 52 7.23 1.35 16.93
CA ASN A 52 8.04 2.57 16.96
C ASN A 52 8.82 2.82 15.66
N LEU A 53 8.25 2.42 14.52
CA LEU A 53 8.82 2.64 13.19
C LEU A 53 8.03 3.71 12.44
N THR A 54 8.73 4.42 11.55
CA THR A 54 8.02 5.19 10.52
C THR A 54 7.23 4.22 9.65
N ARG A 55 6.09 4.67 9.10
CA ARG A 55 5.26 3.83 8.22
C ARG A 55 6.07 3.25 7.05
N ARG A 56 6.96 4.05 6.45
CA ARG A 56 7.85 3.59 5.37
C ARG A 56 8.82 2.50 5.83
N SER A 57 9.45 2.67 6.99
CA SER A 57 10.36 1.66 7.54
C SER A 57 9.64 0.40 7.98
N PHE A 58 8.38 0.49 8.42
CA PHE A 58 7.55 -0.67 8.73
C PHE A 58 7.18 -1.49 7.48
N LEU A 59 6.88 -0.82 6.37
CA LEU A 59 6.46 -1.47 5.12
C LEU A 59 7.60 -2.07 4.30
N VAL A 60 8.85 -1.75 4.61
CA VAL A 60 10.03 -2.24 3.90
C VAL A 60 10.81 -3.13 4.85
N SER A 61 10.81 -4.44 4.59
CA SER A 61 11.73 -5.35 5.28
C SER A 61 13.17 -4.91 4.97
N THR A 62 13.98 -4.75 6.02
CA THR A 62 15.42 -4.55 5.90
C THR A 62 16.12 -5.76 5.32
#